data_AF-A0A8S0H913-F1
#
_entry.id   AF-A0A8S0H913-F1
#
_cell.length_a   1.000
_cell.length_b   1.000
_cell.length_c   1.000
_cell.angle_alpha   90.00
_cell.angle_beta   90.00
_cell.angle_gamma   90.00
#
_symmetry.space_group_name_H-M   'P 1'
#
loop_
_entity.id
_entity.type
_entity.pdbx_description
1 polymer ?
#
loop_
_entity_poly.entity_id
_entity_poly.type
_entity_poly.pdbx_seq_one_letter_code
_entity_poly.pdbx_strand_id
1 'polypeptide(L)'
;MLNAADGAVVGALGGRLRVKTWSWLADQDPQSRQGGFAGWLVDGTPLWVGGRGTSQRVLKDYAQALNQELPDNPPVDKGRCVEVSLFSRYPLRSVSQGGQPAKPGALQGDYRVEFANGNQLDIHSAGELFLQQDPAAQRLVARLDREEYVARVLQREATSEPVEAAKALAVAIRTYLLQNAGRSGECLSIDDSSNRQRVAPRPATAQARAIAAWTSDLVLAGTQVTYHSDLKAPDKLSWQQAVEQARSGQRYDAILLHAYPGPASAAGTTPWPPANPCRRPRSGCCSSAGAGANRWSKRSATTKSASSPCAA
;
A
#
# COMPACT_ATOMS: atom_id res chain seq x y z
N MET A 1 -3.37 3.96 -19.84
CA MET A 1 -4.71 4.49 -19.54
C MET A 1 -5.47 3.37 -18.87
N LEU A 2 -5.96 3.56 -17.65
CA LEU A 2 -6.86 2.61 -17.02
C LEU A 2 -8.27 2.94 -17.53
N ASN A 3 -8.93 1.98 -18.16
CA ASN A 3 -10.30 2.17 -18.64
C ASN A 3 -11.24 2.21 -17.43
N ALA A 4 -12.45 2.80 -17.56
CA ALA A 4 -13.44 2.84 -16.49
C ALA A 4 -13.78 1.46 -15.88
N ALA A 5 -13.59 0.39 -16.63
CA ALA A 5 -13.70 -1.00 -16.16
C ALA A 5 -12.59 -1.40 -15.16
N ASP A 6 -11.39 -0.84 -15.29
CA ASP A 6 -10.28 -1.07 -14.37
C ASP A 6 -10.48 -0.33 -13.04
N GLY A 7 -11.13 0.85 -13.05
CA GLY A 7 -11.47 1.62 -11.86
C GLY A 7 -12.46 0.89 -10.93
N ALA A 8 -13.47 0.21 -11.49
CA ALA A 8 -14.44 -0.55 -10.71
C ALA A 8 -13.79 -1.72 -9.95
N VAL A 9 -12.85 -2.43 -10.59
CA VAL A 9 -12.10 -3.56 -10.03
C VAL A 9 -11.11 -3.09 -8.96
N VAL A 10 -10.31 -2.06 -9.26
CA VAL A 10 -9.40 -1.44 -8.29
C VAL A 10 -10.17 -0.94 -7.08
N GLY A 11 -11.32 -0.28 -7.28
CA GLY A 11 -12.11 0.22 -6.17
C GLY A 11 -12.81 -0.86 -5.32
N ALA A 12 -12.96 -2.09 -5.83
CA ALA A 12 -13.48 -3.22 -5.04
C ALA A 12 -12.38 -4.00 -4.32
N LEU A 13 -11.21 -4.17 -4.96
CA LEU A 13 -10.14 -5.05 -4.47
C LEU A 13 -8.99 -4.31 -3.78
N GLY A 14 -8.88 -3.01 -4.01
CA GLY A 14 -7.80 -2.19 -3.49
C GLY A 14 -6.44 -2.62 -4.02
N GLY A 15 -5.43 -2.47 -3.16
CA GLY A 15 -4.05 -2.91 -3.38
C GLY A 15 -3.79 -4.39 -3.16
N ARG A 16 -4.81 -5.15 -2.72
CA ARG A 16 -4.63 -6.54 -2.26
C ARG A 16 -4.26 -7.52 -3.37
N LEU A 17 -4.57 -7.18 -4.62
CA LEU A 17 -4.40 -8.05 -5.77
C LEU A 17 -3.27 -7.56 -6.68
N ARG A 18 -2.19 -8.34 -6.81
CA ARG A 18 -1.06 -8.06 -7.72
C ARG A 18 -0.99 -9.13 -8.79
N VAL A 19 -1.67 -8.90 -9.91
CA VAL A 19 -1.85 -9.93 -10.93
C VAL A 19 -1.59 -9.44 -12.34
N LYS A 20 -1.10 -10.35 -13.18
CA LYS A 20 -1.11 -10.20 -14.63
C LYS A 20 -2.34 -10.89 -15.19
N THR A 21 -3.00 -10.27 -16.14
CA THR A 21 -4.20 -10.80 -16.79
C THR A 21 -3.85 -11.55 -18.06
N TRP A 22 -4.69 -12.50 -18.46
CA TRP A 22 -4.55 -13.25 -19.71
C TRP A 22 -5.92 -13.47 -20.37
N SER A 23 -5.95 -13.57 -21.70
CA SER A 23 -7.17 -13.86 -22.47
C SER A 23 -6.82 -14.58 -23.76
N TRP A 24 -7.42 -15.75 -23.96
CA TRP A 24 -7.22 -16.63 -25.11
C TRP A 24 -8.56 -16.99 -25.77
N LEU A 25 -8.50 -17.50 -26.99
CA LEU A 25 -9.61 -18.25 -27.58
C LEU A 25 -9.74 -19.60 -26.87
N ALA A 26 -10.97 -20.07 -26.65
CA ALA A 26 -11.15 -21.43 -26.16
C ALA A 26 -10.79 -22.43 -27.25
N ASP A 27 -10.32 -23.62 -26.84
CA ASP A 27 -9.88 -24.65 -27.78
C ASP A 27 -11.02 -25.27 -28.61
N GLN A 28 -12.27 -25.20 -28.14
CA GLN A 28 -13.41 -25.90 -28.74
C GLN A 28 -14.36 -25.00 -29.55
N ASP A 29 -14.29 -23.68 -29.38
CA ASP A 29 -15.14 -22.73 -30.09
C ASP A 29 -14.34 -21.45 -30.42
N PRO A 30 -14.04 -21.19 -31.71
CA PRO A 30 -13.30 -20.02 -32.18
C PRO A 30 -13.95 -18.66 -31.85
N GLN A 31 -15.23 -18.62 -31.44
CA GLN A 31 -15.91 -17.41 -31.00
C GLN A 31 -15.89 -17.24 -29.48
N SER A 32 -15.59 -18.30 -28.74
CA SER A 32 -15.54 -18.25 -27.29
C SER A 32 -14.16 -17.83 -26.76
N ARG A 33 -14.18 -17.12 -25.63
CA ARG A 33 -12.98 -16.63 -24.95
C ARG A 33 -12.83 -17.30 -23.60
N GLN A 34 -11.58 -17.50 -23.19
CA GLN A 34 -11.21 -17.85 -21.82
C GLN A 34 -10.20 -16.84 -21.32
N GLY A 35 -10.33 -16.45 -20.07
CA GLY A 35 -9.52 -15.39 -19.51
C GLY A 35 -9.39 -15.56 -18.02
N GLY A 36 -8.48 -14.78 -17.46
CA GLY A 36 -8.19 -14.88 -16.05
C GLY A 36 -7.00 -14.04 -15.66
N PHE A 37 -6.43 -14.39 -14.51
CA PHE A 37 -5.28 -13.71 -13.96
C PHE A 37 -4.45 -14.62 -13.07
N ALA A 38 -3.17 -14.26 -12.96
CA ALA A 38 -2.16 -14.98 -12.22
C ALA A 38 -1.30 -13.98 -11.45
N GLY A 39 -1.00 -14.29 -10.19
CA GLY A 39 -0.10 -13.46 -9.40
C GLY A 39 -0.16 -13.79 -7.93
N TRP A 40 -0.09 -12.75 -7.11
CA TRP A 40 0.11 -12.88 -5.68
C TRP A 40 -0.80 -11.90 -4.93
N LEU A 41 -1.18 -12.30 -3.73
CA LEU A 41 -1.71 -11.37 -2.73
C LEU A 41 -0.57 -10.55 -2.11
N VAL A 42 -0.92 -9.54 -1.32
CA VAL A 42 0.05 -8.65 -0.67
C VAL A 42 1.00 -9.36 0.30
N ASP A 43 0.56 -10.48 0.86
CA ASP A 43 1.31 -11.37 1.76
C ASP A 43 2.16 -12.42 1.04
N GLY A 44 2.18 -12.41 -0.30
CA GLY A 44 2.92 -13.39 -1.09
C GLY A 44 2.20 -14.73 -1.25
N THR A 45 0.90 -14.83 -0.95
CA THR A 45 0.09 -16.01 -1.28
C THR A 45 -0.16 -16.06 -2.80
N PRO A 46 0.18 -17.16 -3.50
CA PRO A 46 -0.06 -17.28 -4.94
C PRO A 46 -1.54 -17.47 -5.26
N LEU A 47 -1.96 -16.93 -6.40
CA LEU A 47 -3.33 -16.95 -6.87
C LEU A 47 -3.37 -17.15 -8.39
N TRP A 48 -4.23 -18.06 -8.83
CA TRP A 48 -4.52 -18.29 -10.23
C TRP A 48 -6.03 -18.46 -10.43
N VAL A 49 -6.59 -17.69 -11.35
CA VAL A 49 -8.02 -17.71 -11.67
C VAL A 49 -8.18 -17.81 -13.18
N GLY A 50 -9.11 -18.67 -13.61
CA GLY A 50 -9.55 -18.78 -14.98
C GLY A 50 -11.07 -18.87 -15.03
N GLY A 51 -11.67 -18.29 -16.06
CA GLY A 51 -13.10 -18.28 -16.26
C GLY A 51 -13.47 -18.11 -17.73
N ARG A 52 -14.77 -18.27 -18.02
CA ARG A 52 -15.31 -17.97 -19.36
C ARG A 52 -15.30 -16.46 -19.60
N GLY A 53 -15.00 -16.05 -20.83
CA GLY A 53 -14.89 -14.65 -21.23
C GLY A 53 -13.45 -14.12 -21.21
N THR A 54 -13.29 -12.81 -21.34
CA THR A 54 -11.98 -12.15 -21.22
C THR A 54 -11.60 -11.95 -19.75
N SER A 55 -10.33 -11.68 -19.46
CA SER A 55 -9.86 -11.35 -18.11
C SER A 55 -10.59 -10.15 -17.51
N GLN A 56 -10.91 -9.14 -18.32
CA GLN A 56 -11.70 -7.99 -17.88
C GLN A 56 -13.09 -8.40 -17.41
N ARG A 57 -13.74 -9.33 -18.12
CA ARG A 57 -15.05 -9.84 -17.73
C ARG A 57 -14.97 -10.67 -16.45
N VAL A 58 -13.98 -11.56 -16.35
CA VAL A 58 -13.74 -12.35 -15.13
C VAL A 58 -13.46 -11.44 -13.93
N LEU A 59 -12.60 -10.43 -14.06
CA LEU A 59 -12.35 -9.49 -12.96
C LEU A 59 -13.60 -8.70 -12.57
N LYS A 60 -14.34 -8.18 -13.54
CA LYS A 60 -15.55 -7.38 -13.31
C LYS A 60 -16.65 -8.21 -12.62
N ASP A 61 -16.92 -9.40 -13.13
CA ASP A 61 -18.03 -10.24 -12.68
C ASP A 61 -17.75 -10.82 -11.28
N TYR A 62 -16.48 -11.05 -10.93
CA TYR A 62 -16.09 -11.68 -9.67
C TYR A 62 -15.43 -10.74 -8.64
N ALA A 63 -15.25 -9.44 -8.94
CA ALA A 63 -14.57 -8.50 -8.03
C ALA A 63 -15.14 -8.49 -6.60
N GLN A 64 -16.46 -8.53 -6.46
CA GLN A 64 -17.12 -8.53 -5.13
C GLN A 64 -16.94 -9.84 -4.39
N ALA A 65 -17.08 -10.98 -5.09
CA ALA A 65 -16.83 -12.29 -4.49
C ALA A 65 -15.36 -12.41 -4.05
N LEU A 66 -14.42 -11.99 -4.89
CA LEU A 66 -13.01 -11.95 -4.55
C LEU A 66 -12.73 -11.02 -3.35
N ASN A 67 -13.41 -9.88 -3.26
CA ASN A 67 -13.26 -8.97 -2.11
C ASN A 67 -13.65 -9.65 -0.77
N GLN A 68 -14.64 -10.55 -0.80
CA GLN A 68 -15.12 -11.28 0.38
C GLN A 68 -14.26 -12.50 0.74
N GLU A 69 -13.71 -13.19 -0.27
CA GLU A 69 -13.00 -14.46 -0.09
C GLU A 69 -11.49 -14.29 0.11
N LEU A 70 -10.90 -13.20 -0.41
CA LEU A 70 -9.46 -12.99 -0.29
C LEU A 70 -9.10 -12.59 1.15
N PRO A 71 -8.06 -13.21 1.75
CA PRO A 71 -7.65 -12.89 3.11
C PRO A 71 -7.08 -11.47 3.18
N ASP A 72 -7.44 -10.75 4.25
CA ASP A 72 -6.88 -9.44 4.60
C ASP A 72 -5.60 -9.60 5.43
N ASN A 73 -4.59 -10.23 4.81
CA ASN A 73 -3.28 -10.42 5.44
C ASN A 73 -2.41 -9.16 5.27
N PRO A 74 -1.57 -8.84 6.27
CA PRO A 74 -0.64 -7.73 6.17
C PRO A 74 0.34 -7.96 5.00
N PRO A 75 0.79 -6.89 4.32
CA PRO A 75 1.77 -7.02 3.26
C PRO A 75 3.06 -7.63 3.79
N VAL A 76 3.76 -8.43 2.96
CA VAL A 76 5.15 -8.81 3.28
C VAL A 76 5.97 -7.53 3.41
N ASP A 77 6.71 -7.42 4.51
CA ASP A 77 7.68 -6.36 4.72
C ASP A 77 8.70 -6.37 3.57
N LYS A 78 8.71 -5.28 2.78
CA LYS A 78 9.65 -5.10 1.66
C LYS A 78 10.96 -4.45 2.11
N GLY A 79 11.15 -4.26 3.41
CA GLY A 79 12.24 -3.54 4.04
C GLY A 79 11.87 -2.10 4.40
N ARG A 80 12.53 -1.62 5.46
CA ARG A 80 12.40 -0.26 6.01
C ARG A 80 13.10 0.76 5.12
N CYS A 81 12.44 1.17 4.03
CA CYS A 81 13.02 2.04 3.01
C CYS A 81 12.45 3.47 2.96
N VAL A 82 11.76 3.91 4.02
CA VAL A 82 11.42 5.33 4.23
C VAL A 82 12.14 5.85 5.48
N GLU A 83 13.11 6.74 5.28
CA GLU A 83 13.79 7.46 6.35
C GLU A 83 13.06 8.78 6.64
N VAL A 84 12.55 8.92 7.86
CA VAL A 84 11.86 10.11 8.32
C VAL A 84 12.72 10.84 9.32
N SER A 85 13.10 12.09 9.02
CA SER A 85 13.68 13.00 10.01
C SER A 85 12.57 13.51 10.93
N LEU A 86 12.39 12.87 12.09
CA LEU A 86 11.35 13.26 13.04
C LEU A 86 11.68 14.61 13.66
N PHE A 87 10.65 15.44 13.86
CA PHE A 87 10.78 16.74 14.53
C PHE A 87 11.81 17.68 13.87
N SER A 88 11.97 17.63 12.55
CA SER A 88 12.95 18.44 11.79
C SER A 88 12.94 19.95 12.08
N ARG A 89 11.82 20.49 12.56
CA ARG A 89 11.62 21.90 12.91
C ARG A 89 11.75 22.20 14.40
N TYR A 90 11.93 21.18 15.23
CA TYR A 90 11.98 21.27 16.70
C TYR A 90 13.25 20.60 17.21
N PRO A 91 14.32 21.37 17.47
CA PRO A 91 15.58 20.82 17.96
C PRO A 91 15.41 19.99 19.23
N LEU A 92 16.01 18.81 19.24
CA LEU A 92 16.01 17.93 20.40
C LEU A 92 17.09 18.36 21.39
N ARG A 93 16.73 18.49 22.66
CA ARG A 93 17.67 18.70 23.76
C ARG A 93 18.20 17.36 24.27
N SER A 94 17.30 16.42 24.53
CA SER A 94 17.66 15.10 25.05
C SER A 94 16.63 14.05 24.64
N VAL A 95 17.09 12.79 24.55
CA VAL A 95 16.23 11.61 24.52
C VAL A 95 16.65 10.75 25.70
N SER A 96 15.71 10.30 26.52
CA SER A 96 15.99 9.56 27.75
C SER A 96 15.12 8.32 27.90
N GLN A 97 15.65 7.31 28.60
CA GLN A 97 14.95 6.07 28.97
C GLN A 97 15.10 5.88 30.48
N GLY A 98 13.97 5.82 31.20
CA GLY A 98 14.00 5.72 32.67
C GLY A 98 14.76 6.86 33.35
N GLY A 99 14.76 8.06 32.76
CA GLY A 99 15.48 9.24 33.26
C GLY A 99 16.97 9.31 32.90
N GLN A 100 17.52 8.30 32.23
CA GLN A 100 18.91 8.30 31.78
C GLN A 100 19.01 8.67 30.29
N PRO A 101 20.03 9.45 29.86
CA PRO A 101 20.23 9.75 28.45
C PRO A 101 20.35 8.47 27.59
N ALA A 102 19.60 8.42 26.50
CA ALA A 102 19.67 7.33 25.54
C ALA A 102 20.97 7.40 24.74
N LYS A 103 21.54 6.23 24.43
CA LYS A 103 22.73 6.13 23.59
C LYS A 103 22.36 6.31 22.11
N PRO A 104 23.24 6.89 21.28
CA PRO A 104 23.07 6.86 19.83
C PRO A 104 22.93 5.43 19.30
N GLY A 105 22.09 5.25 18.28
CA GLY A 105 21.77 3.95 17.69
C GLY A 105 20.28 3.64 17.68
N ALA A 106 19.96 2.37 17.44
CA ALA A 106 18.58 1.88 17.43
C ALA A 106 17.97 1.96 18.85
N LEU A 107 16.76 2.48 18.93
CA LEU A 107 16.00 2.61 20.17
C LEU A 107 15.01 1.43 20.28
N GLN A 108 14.82 0.90 21.49
CA GLN A 108 13.89 -0.19 21.77
C GLN A 108 13.17 0.04 23.10
N GLY A 109 11.83 0.12 23.06
CA GLY A 109 10.97 0.41 24.20
C GLY A 109 10.52 1.87 24.28
N ASP A 110 10.16 2.30 25.49
CA ASP A 110 9.63 3.64 25.76
C ASP A 110 10.75 4.65 26.06
N TYR A 111 10.62 5.85 25.49
CA TYR A 111 11.54 6.96 25.67
C TYR A 111 10.80 8.26 25.87
N ARG A 112 11.46 9.22 26.51
CA ARG A 112 11.01 10.60 26.63
C ARG A 112 11.94 11.50 25.84
N VAL A 113 11.36 12.25 24.90
CA VAL A 113 12.04 13.28 24.12
C VAL A 113 11.82 14.63 24.80
N GLU A 114 12.89 15.35 25.06
CA GLU A 114 12.87 16.73 25.52
C GLU A 114 13.32 17.64 24.36
N PHE A 115 12.52 18.67 24.08
CA PHE A 115 12.82 19.66 23.05
C PHE A 115 13.58 20.85 23.65
N ALA A 116 14.32 21.58 22.82
CA ALA A 116 15.06 22.76 23.26
C ALA A 116 14.19 23.85 23.92
N ASN A 117 12.89 23.88 23.58
CA ASN A 117 11.91 24.80 24.18
C ASN A 117 11.32 24.31 25.51
N GLY A 118 11.78 23.17 26.05
CA GLY A 118 11.32 22.61 27.33
C GLY A 118 10.10 21.68 27.23
N ASN A 119 9.47 21.56 26.04
CA ASN A 119 8.40 20.59 25.85
C ASN A 119 8.93 19.16 25.95
N GLN A 120 8.06 18.24 26.35
CA GLN A 120 8.38 16.82 26.45
C GLN A 120 7.35 15.97 25.71
N LEU A 121 7.81 14.85 25.16
CA LEU A 121 6.95 13.90 24.45
C LEU A 121 7.40 12.47 24.71
N ASP A 122 6.46 11.63 25.13
CA ASP A 122 6.67 10.19 25.26
C ASP A 122 6.51 9.50 23.89
N ILE A 123 7.48 8.67 23.54
CA ILE A 123 7.57 7.90 22.31
C ILE A 123 7.84 6.43 22.62
N HIS A 124 7.52 5.55 21.67
CA HIS A 124 7.80 4.12 21.76
C HIS A 124 8.47 3.68 20.46
N SER A 125 9.51 2.85 20.56
CA SER A 125 10.22 2.26 19.42
C SER A 125 10.20 0.73 19.52
N ALA A 126 9.80 0.06 18.45
CA ALA A 126 9.98 -1.37 18.23
C ALA A 126 11.28 -1.67 17.44
N GLY A 127 12.28 -0.79 17.56
CA GLY A 127 13.56 -0.90 16.85
C GLY A 127 13.62 -0.10 15.54
N GLU A 128 12.57 0.65 15.19
CA GLU A 128 12.50 1.46 13.97
C GLU A 128 13.04 2.88 14.14
N LEU A 129 13.15 3.38 15.37
CA LEU A 129 13.70 4.71 15.67
C LEU A 129 15.20 4.62 15.94
N PHE A 130 15.95 5.59 15.42
CA PHE A 130 17.38 5.70 15.57
C PHE A 130 17.71 7.10 16.11
N LEU A 131 18.42 7.13 17.24
CA LEU A 131 19.01 8.35 17.75
C LEU A 131 20.37 8.56 17.07
N GLN A 132 20.53 9.66 16.35
CA GLN A 132 21.77 10.06 15.72
C GLN A 132 22.35 11.26 16.47
N GLN A 133 23.67 11.27 16.59
CA GLN A 133 24.41 12.40 17.12
C GLN A 133 24.98 13.18 15.94
N ASP A 134 24.41 14.35 15.65
CA ASP A 134 25.00 15.32 14.74
C ASP A 134 25.88 16.27 15.58
N PRO A 135 27.04 16.72 15.08
CA PRO A 135 27.84 17.78 15.70
C PRO A 135 27.04 18.96 16.27
N ALA A 136 25.92 19.33 15.64
CA ALA A 136 25.10 20.46 16.06
C ALA A 136 23.92 20.12 16.99
N ALA A 137 23.34 18.91 16.90
CA ALA A 137 22.14 18.53 17.67
C ALA A 137 21.87 17.02 17.66
N GLN A 138 21.08 16.54 18.62
CA GLN A 138 20.52 15.19 18.51
C GLN A 138 19.44 15.15 17.40
N ARG A 139 19.47 14.11 16.57
CA ARG A 139 18.43 13.85 15.56
C ARG A 139 17.77 12.52 15.82
N LEU A 140 16.46 12.46 15.69
CA LEU A 140 15.69 11.23 15.76
C LEU A 140 15.22 10.87 14.35
N VAL A 141 15.61 9.70 13.86
CA VAL A 141 15.27 9.22 12.53
C VAL A 141 14.42 7.96 12.65
N ALA A 142 13.28 7.91 11.98
CA ALA A 142 12.51 6.68 11.84
C ALA A 142 12.84 6.00 10.52
N ARG A 143 13.12 4.69 10.56
CA ARG A 143 13.27 3.85 9.36
C ARG A 143 12.04 2.96 9.25
N LEU A 144 11.13 3.33 8.35
CA LEU A 144 9.80 2.74 8.26
C LEU A 144 9.64 1.99 6.94
N ASP A 145 8.84 0.93 6.99
CA ASP A 145 8.24 0.39 5.78
C ASP A 145 7.26 1.41 5.23
N ARG A 146 7.10 1.44 3.91
CA ARG A 146 6.27 2.45 3.26
C ARG A 146 4.82 2.46 3.76
N GLU A 147 4.23 1.30 4.03
CA GLU A 147 2.85 1.23 4.51
C GLU A 147 2.71 1.63 6.00
N GLU A 148 3.74 1.39 6.82
CA GLU A 148 3.80 1.92 8.20
C GLU A 148 3.92 3.45 8.18
N TYR A 149 4.73 4.01 7.26
CA TYR A 149 4.78 5.46 7.04
C TYR A 149 3.39 6.02 6.71
N VAL A 150 2.69 5.42 5.72
CA VAL A 150 1.35 5.87 5.32
C VAL A 150 0.37 5.80 6.49
N ALA A 151 0.40 4.71 7.27
CA ALA A 151 -0.46 4.55 8.44
C ALA A 151 -0.16 5.60 9.52
N ARG A 152 1.12 5.92 9.77
CA ARG A 152 1.55 6.92 10.75
C ARG A 152 1.21 8.35 10.34
N VAL A 153 1.23 8.66 9.04
CA VAL A 153 0.73 9.94 8.53
C VAL A 153 -0.78 10.00 8.62
N LEU A 154 -1.49 8.96 8.18
CA LEU A 154 -2.96 8.91 8.20
C LEU A 154 -3.50 9.21 9.61
N GLN A 155 -2.98 8.55 10.64
CA GLN A 155 -3.44 8.78 12.03
C GLN A 155 -3.07 10.16 12.60
N ARG A 156 -2.14 10.89 11.98
CA ARG A 156 -1.75 12.25 12.40
C ARG A 156 -2.56 13.32 11.70
N GLU A 157 -2.93 13.06 10.46
CA GLU A 157 -3.64 14.01 9.60
C GLU A 157 -5.17 13.79 9.64
N ALA A 158 -5.65 12.59 10.04
CA ALA A 158 -7.05 12.21 10.00
C ALA A 158 -7.39 11.03 10.94
N THR A 159 -8.65 10.58 10.87
CA THR A 159 -9.15 9.36 11.51
C THR A 159 -9.26 8.21 10.51
N SER A 160 -9.28 6.97 10.99
CA SER A 160 -9.54 5.79 10.13
C SER A 160 -11.00 5.66 9.69
N GLU A 161 -11.88 6.54 10.19
CA GLU A 161 -13.29 6.59 9.86
C GLU A 161 -13.69 7.98 9.30
N PRO A 162 -14.56 8.05 8.29
CA PRO A 162 -15.13 6.92 7.54
C PRO A 162 -14.09 6.18 6.69
N VAL A 163 -14.19 4.85 6.61
CA VAL A 163 -13.23 3.98 5.90
C VAL A 163 -12.92 4.45 4.47
N GLU A 164 -13.92 4.83 3.69
CA GLU A 164 -13.72 5.23 2.29
C GLU A 164 -12.98 6.58 2.16
N ALA A 165 -13.20 7.52 3.08
CA ALA A 165 -12.44 8.76 3.15
C ALA A 165 -10.98 8.47 3.55
N ALA A 166 -10.78 7.59 4.54
CA ALA A 166 -9.46 7.19 5.00
C ALA A 166 -8.64 6.48 3.90
N LYS A 167 -9.28 5.62 3.10
CA LYS A 167 -8.66 5.00 1.92
C LYS A 167 -8.22 6.03 0.89
N ALA A 168 -9.07 7.01 0.57
CA ALA A 168 -8.74 8.08 -0.39
C ALA A 168 -7.52 8.88 0.11
N LEU A 169 -7.53 9.29 1.38
CA LEU A 169 -6.41 10.01 1.98
C LEU A 169 -5.13 9.17 2.02
N ALA A 170 -5.20 7.87 2.31
CA ALA A 170 -4.03 6.99 2.29
C ALA A 170 -3.37 6.91 0.90
N VAL A 171 -4.15 6.87 -0.17
CA VAL A 171 -3.64 6.93 -1.56
C VAL A 171 -2.97 8.27 -1.84
N ALA A 172 -3.58 9.38 -1.41
CA ALA A 172 -3.01 10.71 -1.55
C ALA A 172 -1.70 10.87 -0.76
N ILE A 173 -1.65 10.37 0.48
CA ILE A 173 -0.45 10.37 1.33
C ILE A 173 0.70 9.63 0.65
N ARG A 174 0.45 8.42 0.14
CA ARG A 174 1.47 7.60 -0.53
C ARG A 174 1.97 8.27 -1.81
N THR A 175 1.05 8.86 -2.57
CA THR A 175 1.40 9.58 -3.79
C THR A 175 2.24 10.81 -3.47
N TYR A 176 1.90 11.56 -2.42
CA TYR A 176 2.68 12.70 -1.96
C TYR A 176 4.10 12.29 -1.59
N LEU A 177 4.27 11.20 -0.81
CA LEU A 177 5.59 10.67 -0.46
C LEU A 177 6.43 10.41 -1.71
N LEU A 178 5.87 9.71 -2.71
CA LEU A 178 6.61 9.37 -3.93
C LEU A 178 6.94 10.59 -4.80
N GLN A 179 6.13 11.65 -4.74
CA GLN A 179 6.35 12.88 -5.51
C GLN A 179 7.35 13.84 -4.83
N ASN A 180 7.44 13.83 -3.49
CA ASN A 180 8.10 14.89 -2.73
C ASN A 180 9.27 14.41 -1.86
N ALA A 181 9.44 13.10 -1.63
CA ALA A 181 10.58 12.59 -0.90
C ALA A 181 11.88 12.75 -1.70
N GLY A 182 12.96 13.11 -0.99
CA GLY A 182 14.31 12.96 -1.49
C GLY A 182 14.75 11.50 -1.47
N ARG A 183 16.05 11.28 -1.73
CA ARG A 183 16.68 9.97 -1.61
C ARG A 183 17.83 10.01 -0.60
N SER A 184 17.92 8.99 0.24
CA SER A 184 19.03 8.70 1.15
C SER A 184 19.50 7.28 0.82
N GLY A 185 20.54 7.18 -0.02
CA GLY A 185 20.88 5.92 -0.70
C GLY A 185 19.69 5.40 -1.51
N GLU A 186 19.29 4.15 -1.25
CA GLU A 186 18.13 3.50 -1.87
C GLU A 186 16.79 3.81 -1.18
N CYS A 187 16.81 4.53 -0.05
CA CYS A 187 15.62 4.85 0.73
C CYS A 187 15.01 6.20 0.32
N LEU A 188 13.69 6.31 0.41
CA LEU A 188 12.98 7.59 0.36
C LEU A 188 13.30 8.37 1.64
N SER A 189 13.59 9.66 1.51
CA SER A 189 13.88 10.53 2.66
C SER A 189 12.91 11.70 2.72
N ILE A 190 12.30 11.92 3.88
CA ILE A 190 11.34 13.01 4.09
C ILE A 190 11.42 13.54 5.52
N ASP A 191 11.18 14.83 5.69
CA ASP A 191 11.09 15.40 7.03
C ASP A 191 9.65 15.40 7.56
N ASP A 192 9.49 15.04 8.83
CA ASP A 192 8.26 15.27 9.60
C ASP A 192 8.09 16.78 9.85
N SER A 193 7.13 17.38 9.17
CA SER A 193 6.81 18.81 9.34
C SER A 193 5.40 19.14 8.85
N SER A 194 4.83 20.24 9.35
CA SER A 194 3.54 20.78 8.90
C SER A 194 3.56 21.28 7.45
N ASN A 195 4.73 21.57 6.88
CA ASN A 195 4.88 21.97 5.48
C ASN A 195 4.99 20.75 4.55
N ARG A 196 5.12 19.54 5.12
CA ARG A 196 5.12 18.26 4.41
C ARG A 196 4.03 17.37 4.97
N GLN A 197 4.40 16.21 5.51
CA GLN A 197 3.48 15.28 6.16
C GLN A 197 3.92 15.10 7.61
N ARG A 198 2.98 15.13 8.54
CA ARG A 198 3.28 14.89 9.95
C ARG A 198 3.29 13.39 10.19
N VAL A 199 4.42 12.87 10.66
CA VAL A 199 4.58 11.44 10.90
C VAL A 199 4.49 11.19 12.40
N ALA A 200 3.71 10.20 12.82
CA ALA A 200 3.66 9.85 14.23
C ALA A 200 5.01 9.26 14.68
N PRO A 201 5.53 9.64 15.85
CA PRO A 201 6.75 9.07 16.40
C PRO A 201 6.52 7.73 17.11
N ARG A 202 5.30 7.18 17.03
CA ARG A 202 4.90 5.89 17.62
C ARG A 202 4.34 4.97 16.55
N PRO A 203 4.37 3.64 16.78
CA PRO A 203 3.65 2.67 15.96
C PRO A 203 2.22 3.10 15.61
N ALA A 204 1.83 2.88 14.35
CA ALA A 204 0.47 3.19 13.92
C ALA A 204 -0.57 2.27 14.59
N THR A 205 -1.79 2.81 14.79
CA THR A 205 -2.92 2.00 15.26
C THR A 205 -3.25 0.87 14.28
N ALA A 206 -3.86 -0.20 14.78
CA ALA A 206 -4.28 -1.34 13.95
C ALA A 206 -5.23 -0.91 12.82
N GLN A 207 -6.13 0.05 13.09
CA GLN A 207 -7.08 0.56 12.11
C GLN A 207 -6.38 1.34 10.99
N ALA A 208 -5.43 2.23 11.33
CA ALA A 208 -4.66 2.97 10.32
C ALA A 208 -3.80 2.03 9.46
N ARG A 209 -3.20 1.00 10.07
CA ARG A 209 -2.47 -0.05 9.36
C ARG A 209 -3.35 -0.84 8.41
N ALA A 210 -4.56 -1.19 8.82
CA ALA A 210 -5.51 -1.89 7.95
C ALA A 210 -5.86 -1.06 6.70
N ILE A 211 -6.09 0.24 6.84
CA ILE A 211 -6.33 1.14 5.70
C ILE A 211 -5.09 1.24 4.79
N ALA A 212 -3.90 1.42 5.35
CA ALA A 212 -2.66 1.49 4.59
C ALA A 212 -2.40 0.17 3.82
N ALA A 213 -2.58 -0.97 4.47
CA ALA A 213 -2.44 -2.29 3.87
C ALA A 213 -3.44 -2.51 2.73
N TRP A 214 -4.73 -2.20 2.97
CA TRP A 214 -5.78 -2.37 1.96
C TRP A 214 -5.51 -1.52 0.71
N THR A 215 -4.94 -0.31 0.89
CA THR A 215 -4.57 0.60 -0.20
C THR A 215 -3.15 0.41 -0.73
N SER A 216 -2.43 -0.64 -0.32
CA SER A 216 -1.01 -0.81 -0.64
C SER A 216 -0.72 -0.71 -2.14
N ASP A 217 0.38 -0.06 -2.51
CA ASP A 217 0.80 0.19 -3.90
C ASP A 217 -0.17 1.04 -4.76
N LEU A 218 -1.34 1.43 -4.26
CA LEU A 218 -2.22 2.36 -4.98
C LEU A 218 -1.67 3.78 -4.90
N VAL A 219 -1.45 4.38 -6.06
CA VAL A 219 -0.95 5.75 -6.22
C VAL A 219 -1.71 6.45 -7.34
N LEU A 220 -1.79 7.78 -7.31
CA LEU A 220 -2.33 8.57 -8.42
C LEU A 220 -1.21 8.87 -9.42
N ALA A 221 -1.48 8.63 -10.70
CA ALA A 221 -0.55 8.95 -11.78
C ALA A 221 -0.95 10.25 -12.49
N GLY A 222 0.00 11.14 -12.79
CA GLY A 222 -0.23 12.27 -13.70
C GLY A 222 -0.78 13.56 -13.08
N THR A 223 -1.04 13.60 -11.77
CA THR A 223 -1.45 14.83 -11.04
C THR A 223 -0.57 15.02 -9.80
N GLN A 224 -0.12 16.25 -9.57
CA GLN A 224 0.57 16.62 -8.32
C GLN A 224 -0.46 16.60 -7.19
N VAL A 225 -0.21 15.81 -6.14
CA VAL A 225 -1.17 15.68 -5.06
C VAL A 225 -0.88 16.64 -3.93
N THR A 226 -1.93 17.27 -3.43
CA THR A 226 -1.94 17.95 -2.13
C THR A 226 -3.21 17.57 -1.39
N TYR A 227 -3.20 17.72 -0.06
CA TYR A 227 -4.39 17.55 0.76
C TYR A 227 -4.41 18.56 1.91
N HIS A 228 -5.59 18.81 2.46
CA HIS A 228 -5.80 19.72 3.59
C HIS A 228 -6.97 19.25 4.44
N SER A 229 -7.08 19.76 5.68
CA SER A 229 -8.17 19.42 6.59
C SER A 229 -9.56 19.78 6.03
N ASP A 230 -9.69 20.97 5.46
CA ASP A 230 -10.96 21.62 5.14
C ASP A 230 -10.93 22.40 3.81
N LEU A 231 -9.80 23.02 3.45
CA LEU A 231 -9.63 23.80 2.24
C LEU A 231 -9.98 23.01 0.97
N LYS A 232 -11.03 23.45 0.28
CA LYS A 232 -11.46 22.97 -1.03
C LYS A 232 -10.75 23.76 -2.12
N ALA A 233 -9.95 23.09 -2.95
CA ALA A 233 -9.25 23.69 -4.09
C ALA A 233 -9.07 22.64 -5.20
N PRO A 234 -8.83 23.06 -6.46
CA PRO A 234 -8.45 22.13 -7.52
C PRO A 234 -7.21 21.32 -7.16
N ASP A 235 -7.16 20.05 -7.61
CA ASP A 235 -6.06 19.10 -7.38
C ASP A 235 -5.66 18.96 -5.90
N LYS A 236 -6.68 18.99 -5.03
CA LYS A 236 -6.52 18.91 -3.58
C LYS A 236 -7.64 18.10 -2.95
N LEU A 237 -7.26 17.14 -2.11
CA LEU A 237 -8.21 16.42 -1.26
C LEU A 237 -8.45 17.21 0.03
N SER A 238 -9.71 17.62 0.26
CA SER A 238 -10.17 18.14 1.55
C SER A 238 -10.68 16.99 2.41
N TRP A 239 -10.13 16.80 3.61
CA TRP A 239 -10.54 15.72 4.52
C TRP A 239 -12.03 15.83 4.90
N GLN A 240 -12.51 17.01 5.29
CA GLN A 240 -13.91 17.22 5.63
C GLN A 240 -14.86 16.89 4.46
N GLN A 241 -14.48 17.24 3.23
CA GLN A 241 -15.27 16.91 2.04
C GLN A 241 -15.25 15.41 1.75
N ALA A 242 -14.09 14.75 1.88
CA ALA A 242 -13.99 13.31 1.73
C ALA A 242 -14.87 12.57 2.76
N VAL A 243 -14.93 13.06 4.00
CA VAL A 243 -15.83 12.52 5.04
C VAL A 243 -17.30 12.67 4.66
N GLU A 244 -17.71 13.84 4.16
CA GLU A 244 -19.08 14.10 3.70
C GLU A 244 -19.47 13.18 2.52
N GLN A 245 -18.57 13.05 1.54
CA GLN A 245 -18.73 12.14 0.41
C GLN A 245 -18.84 10.68 0.85
N ALA A 246 -17.96 10.21 1.74
CA ALA A 246 -18.03 8.86 2.26
C ALA A 246 -19.34 8.59 3.03
N ARG A 247 -19.81 9.56 3.83
CA ARG A 247 -21.08 9.46 4.56
C ARG A 247 -22.30 9.47 3.64
N SER A 248 -22.21 10.09 2.46
CA SER A 248 -23.23 9.99 1.41
C SER A 248 -23.12 8.71 0.57
N GLY A 249 -22.26 7.77 0.95
CA GLY A 249 -22.12 6.46 0.31
C GLY A 249 -21.13 6.42 -0.86
N GLN A 250 -20.35 7.49 -1.07
CA GLN A 250 -19.29 7.46 -2.09
C GLN A 250 -18.12 6.58 -1.64
N ARG A 251 -17.59 5.81 -2.60
CA ARG A 251 -16.36 5.04 -2.42
C ARG A 251 -15.13 5.92 -2.58
N TYR A 252 -13.99 5.44 -2.07
CA TYR A 252 -12.73 6.16 -2.11
C TYR A 252 -12.28 6.54 -3.53
N ASP A 253 -12.56 5.71 -4.54
CA ASP A 253 -12.18 5.99 -5.93
C ASP A 253 -12.99 7.15 -6.53
N ALA A 254 -14.27 7.26 -6.17
CA ALA A 254 -15.09 8.43 -6.54
C ALA A 254 -14.63 9.70 -5.81
N ILE A 255 -14.28 9.59 -4.52
CA ILE A 255 -13.71 10.68 -3.72
C ILE A 255 -12.40 11.19 -4.35
N LEU A 256 -11.51 10.27 -4.74
CA LEU A 256 -10.26 10.60 -5.42
C LEU A 256 -10.48 11.27 -6.78
N LEU A 257 -11.41 10.75 -7.59
CA LEU A 257 -11.74 11.33 -8.89
C LEU A 257 -12.30 12.76 -8.75
N HIS A 258 -13.10 13.00 -7.71
CA HIS A 258 -13.61 14.34 -7.41
C HIS A 258 -12.50 15.31 -6.98
N ALA A 259 -11.57 14.84 -6.14
CA ALA A 259 -10.45 15.67 -5.66
C ALA A 259 -9.38 15.94 -6.73
N TYR A 260 -9.19 15.02 -7.66
CA TYR A 260 -8.13 15.03 -8.69
C TYR A 260 -8.70 14.67 -10.07
N PRO A 261 -9.44 15.59 -10.73
CA PRO A 261 -10.20 15.29 -11.95
C PRO A 261 -9.35 15.20 -13.24
N GLY A 262 -8.03 15.37 -13.16
CA GLY A 262 -7.11 15.25 -14.31
C GLY A 262 -7.01 13.82 -14.87
N PRO A 263 -6.01 13.48 -15.71
CA PRO A 263 -5.76 12.11 -16.16
C PRO A 263 -5.35 11.14 -15.02
N ALA A 264 -5.55 11.55 -13.77
CA ALA A 264 -5.32 10.84 -12.54
C ALA A 264 -6.06 9.50 -12.54
N SER A 265 -5.30 8.45 -12.82
CA SER A 265 -5.75 7.08 -12.63
C SER A 265 -5.07 6.54 -11.38
N ALA A 266 -5.81 5.89 -10.47
CA ALA A 266 -5.20 5.10 -9.42
C ALA A 266 -4.51 3.88 -10.06
N ALA A 267 -3.19 3.88 -10.13
CA ALA A 267 -2.39 2.83 -10.74
C ALA A 267 -1.58 2.08 -9.67
N GLY A 268 -1.40 0.77 -9.84
CA GLY A 268 -0.48 -0.03 -9.03
C GLY A 268 0.98 0.23 -9.42
N THR A 269 1.90 0.34 -8.46
CA THR A 269 3.26 0.85 -8.69
C THR A 269 4.30 -0.12 -9.27
N THR A 270 3.96 -1.22 -9.95
CA THR A 270 5.00 -2.18 -10.41
C THR A 270 4.99 -2.51 -11.92
N PRO A 271 6.09 -2.19 -12.65
CA PRO A 271 6.54 -2.99 -13.77
C PRO A 271 7.43 -4.13 -13.23
N TRP A 272 6.89 -5.35 -13.13
CA TRP A 272 7.72 -6.56 -13.12
C TRP A 272 8.13 -6.88 -14.58
N PRO A 273 9.30 -7.53 -14.81
CA PRO A 273 9.85 -7.74 -16.15
C PRO A 273 8.80 -8.29 -17.12
N PRO A 274 8.92 -7.97 -18.43
CA PRO A 274 8.02 -8.52 -19.43
C PRO A 274 7.97 -10.02 -19.24
N ALA A 275 6.78 -10.54 -18.96
CA ALA A 275 6.58 -11.97 -19.00
C ALA A 275 6.76 -12.34 -20.47
N ASN A 276 7.75 -13.18 -20.76
CA ASN A 276 7.78 -13.86 -22.05
C ASN A 276 6.37 -14.45 -22.29
N PRO A 277 5.79 -14.25 -23.48
CA PRO A 277 4.46 -14.78 -23.76
C PRO A 277 4.47 -16.27 -23.44
N CYS A 278 3.57 -16.70 -22.56
CA CYS A 278 3.36 -18.12 -22.26
C CYS A 278 3.07 -18.81 -23.59
N ARG A 279 4.04 -19.57 -24.13
CA ARG A 279 3.78 -20.49 -25.22
C ARG A 279 2.79 -21.52 -24.70
N ARG A 280 1.74 -21.80 -25.49
CA ARG A 280 0.76 -22.86 -25.26
C ARG A 280 1.48 -24.09 -24.70
N PRO A 281 1.08 -24.66 -23.55
CA PRO A 281 1.56 -25.97 -23.16
C PRO A 281 1.23 -26.94 -24.29
N ARG A 282 2.22 -27.66 -24.81
CA ARG A 282 1.94 -28.84 -25.63
C ARG A 282 1.04 -29.77 -24.81
N SER A 283 0.01 -30.29 -25.46
CA SER A 283 -0.92 -31.28 -24.94
C SER A 283 -0.18 -32.36 -24.16
N GLY A 284 -0.29 -32.34 -22.83
CA GLY A 284 0.41 -33.31 -21.97
C GLY A 284 0.41 -33.01 -20.47
N CYS A 285 0.27 -31.75 -20.03
CA CYS A 285 0.29 -31.42 -18.59
C CYS A 285 -1.09 -31.38 -17.89
N CYS A 286 -2.17 -31.80 -18.54
CA CYS A 286 -3.48 -31.93 -17.90
C CYS A 286 -3.78 -33.41 -17.60
N SER A 287 -3.21 -33.91 -16.51
CA SER A 287 -3.63 -35.18 -15.92
C SER A 287 -3.77 -35.02 -14.41
N SER A 288 -5.01 -34.74 -13.98
CA SER A 288 -5.66 -35.09 -12.70
C SER A 288 -6.45 -33.94 -12.07
N ALA A 289 -7.69 -33.74 -12.56
CA ALA A 289 -8.84 -33.36 -11.74
C ALA A 289 -10.11 -33.57 -12.57
N GLY A 290 -10.61 -34.80 -12.56
CA GLY A 290 -11.91 -35.14 -13.12
C GLY A 290 -13.06 -34.49 -12.35
N ALA A 291 -14.15 -34.28 -13.09
CA ALA A 291 -15.50 -33.89 -12.72
C ALA A 291 -15.88 -33.99 -11.23
N GLY A 292 -16.39 -32.89 -10.68
CA GLY A 292 -17.06 -32.85 -9.39
C GLY A 292 -17.39 -31.41 -8.99
N ALA A 293 -18.68 -31.09 -8.92
CA ALA A 293 -19.21 -29.80 -8.51
C ALA A 293 -18.75 -29.36 -7.10
N ASN A 294 -18.74 -28.04 -6.87
CA ASN A 294 -18.78 -27.35 -5.58
C ASN A 294 -17.86 -27.89 -4.46
N ARG A 295 -16.58 -27.48 -4.47
CA ARG A 295 -15.82 -27.29 -3.22
C ARG A 295 -14.53 -26.49 -3.45
N TRP A 296 -14.42 -25.33 -2.81
CA TRP A 296 -13.14 -24.64 -2.64
C TRP A 296 -12.34 -25.45 -1.60
N SER A 297 -11.27 -26.13 -1.99
CA SER A 297 -10.35 -26.77 -1.03
C SER A 297 -8.99 -26.09 -1.09
N LYS A 298 -8.58 -25.48 0.02
CA LYS A 298 -7.19 -25.06 0.26
C LYS A 298 -6.30 -26.31 0.25
N ARG A 299 -5.40 -26.41 -0.73
CA ARG A 299 -4.21 -27.27 -0.60
C ARG A 299 -3.03 -26.39 -0.23
N SER A 300 -2.67 -26.43 1.05
CA SER A 300 -1.42 -25.91 1.58
C SER A 300 -0.27 -26.78 1.09
N ALA A 301 0.54 -26.28 0.16
CA ALA A 301 1.79 -26.92 -0.22
C ALA A 301 2.90 -26.42 0.73
N THR A 302 3.24 -27.28 1.69
CA THR A 302 4.46 -27.20 2.48
C THR A 302 5.70 -27.24 1.59
N THR A 303 6.67 -26.43 1.94
CA THR A 303 8.01 -26.24 1.36
C THR A 303 8.74 -27.53 0.98
N LYS A 304 9.32 -27.55 -0.23
CA LYS A 304 10.60 -28.23 -0.52
C LYS A 304 11.31 -27.51 -1.69
N SER A 305 12.61 -27.41 -1.53
CA SER A 305 13.58 -26.64 -2.29
C SER A 305 13.73 -27.01 -3.77
N ALA A 306 14.00 -25.97 -4.56
CA ALA A 306 14.76 -25.88 -5.82
C ALA A 306 15.18 -27.16 -6.57
N SER A 307 14.81 -27.21 -7.85
CA SER A 307 15.75 -27.37 -8.97
C SER A 307 15.07 -27.06 -10.31
N SER A 308 15.71 -26.23 -11.14
CA SER A 308 15.43 -26.15 -12.59
C SER A 308 15.72 -27.50 -13.23
N PRO A 309 14.93 -27.91 -14.23
CA PRO A 309 15.55 -28.01 -15.55
C PRO A 309 14.57 -27.73 -16.70
N CYS A 310 14.98 -26.89 -17.65
CA CYS A 310 14.60 -27.04 -19.05
C CYS A 310 15.71 -26.42 -19.90
N ALA A 311 16.67 -27.25 -20.28
CA ALA A 311 17.46 -27.08 -21.48
C ALA A 311 16.85 -27.97 -22.57
N ALA A 312 16.89 -27.45 -23.81
CA ALA A 312 16.39 -27.99 -25.08
C ALA A 312 14.86 -27.90 -25.32
#